data_AF-A0A059X5J7-F1
#
_entry.id   AF-A0A059X5J7-F1
#
_cell.length_a   1.000
_cell.length_b   1.000
_cell.length_c   1.000
_cell.angle_alpha   90.00
_cell.angle_beta   90.00
_cell.angle_gamma   90.00
#
_symmetry.space_group_name_H-M   'P 1'
#
loop_
_entity.id
_entity.type
_entity.pdbx_description
1 polymer ?
#
loop_
_entity_poly.entity_id
_entity_poly.type
_entity_poly.pdbx_seq_one_letter_code
_entity_poly.pdbx_strand_id
1 'polypeptide(L)'
;MLRRFLCLLALAFSFTQAAAENIPDVSRADRTAIKRAYGEEAAAKIFSNDLAELRAGKLRESGANIPGYDCKGDRLSALYEALPFPIGQKTISWIERYLIDCSPRAQRNLMIIVENDHARAIELLPGETKADPRLQRDAIQIAKAAAATVGAPDCNKSWTTDTKAVEAYKDAHTPWVERWSFDVCGKPAVIEMSFLPGGGSGTSISAKIIK
;
A
#
# COMPACT_ATOMS: atom_id res chain seq x y z
N MET A 1 -4.58 -57.56 -46.76
CA MET A 1 -5.46 -56.58 -46.09
C MET A 1 -4.89 -56.25 -44.72
N LEU A 2 -4.21 -55.12 -44.54
CA LEU A 2 -3.80 -54.66 -43.19
C LEU A 2 -3.84 -53.13 -43.17
N ARG A 3 -4.94 -52.56 -42.68
CA ARG A 3 -5.13 -51.12 -42.47
C ARG A 3 -4.43 -50.73 -41.17
N ARG A 4 -3.38 -49.90 -41.25
CA ARG A 4 -2.81 -49.21 -40.08
C ARG A 4 -3.53 -47.87 -39.90
N PHE A 5 -4.29 -47.77 -38.82
CA PHE A 5 -4.85 -46.53 -38.30
C PHE A 5 -3.71 -45.71 -37.65
N LEU A 6 -3.42 -44.52 -38.18
CA LEU A 6 -2.66 -43.50 -37.45
C LEU A 6 -3.66 -42.67 -36.63
N CYS A 7 -3.59 -42.80 -35.31
CA CYS A 7 -4.34 -41.95 -34.38
C CYS A 7 -3.53 -40.66 -34.16
N LEU A 8 -4.04 -39.53 -34.67
CA LEU A 8 -3.56 -38.20 -34.28
C LEU A 8 -4.04 -37.92 -32.85
N LEU A 9 -3.14 -37.99 -31.87
CA LEU A 9 -3.38 -37.43 -30.54
C LEU A 9 -3.22 -35.90 -30.64
N ALA A 10 -4.33 -35.17 -30.67
CA ALA A 10 -4.34 -33.74 -30.45
C ALA A 10 -4.27 -33.49 -28.93
N LEU A 11 -3.10 -33.08 -28.43
CA LEU A 11 -2.93 -32.54 -27.08
C LEU A 11 -3.61 -31.17 -27.02
N ALA A 12 -4.82 -31.13 -26.49
CA ALA A 12 -5.50 -29.88 -26.15
C ALA A 12 -4.75 -29.21 -25.00
N PHE A 13 -3.99 -28.16 -25.29
CA PHE A 13 -3.49 -27.23 -24.29
C PHE A 13 -4.69 -26.51 -23.65
N SER A 14 -5.12 -26.97 -22.49
CA SER A 14 -5.99 -26.20 -21.61
C SER A 14 -5.20 -25.01 -21.07
N PHE A 15 -5.32 -23.86 -21.72
CA PHE A 15 -4.87 -22.60 -21.13
C PHE A 15 -5.73 -22.34 -19.89
N THR A 16 -5.12 -22.44 -18.70
CA THR A 16 -5.71 -22.04 -17.43
C THR A 16 -5.99 -20.55 -17.44
N GLN A 17 -7.23 -20.19 -17.78
CA GLN A 17 -7.77 -18.84 -17.75
C GLN A 17 -8.26 -18.53 -16.33
N ALA A 18 -7.34 -18.40 -15.37
CA ALA A 18 -7.67 -18.14 -13.96
C ALA A 18 -6.87 -16.98 -13.33
N ALA A 19 -6.05 -16.26 -14.09
CA ALA A 19 -5.19 -15.19 -13.55
C ALA A 19 -5.72 -13.76 -13.75
N ALA A 20 -6.78 -13.57 -14.56
CA ALA A 20 -7.26 -12.24 -14.94
C ALA A 20 -8.15 -11.55 -13.88
N GLU A 21 -8.64 -12.27 -12.87
CA GLU A 21 -9.74 -11.80 -12.00
C GLU A 21 -9.30 -10.87 -10.85
N ASN A 22 -8.05 -10.40 -10.80
CA ASN A 22 -7.52 -9.73 -9.61
C ASN A 22 -6.58 -8.55 -9.90
N ILE A 23 -6.75 -7.88 -11.05
CA ILE A 23 -5.93 -6.73 -11.43
C ILE A 23 -6.53 -5.45 -10.81
N PRO A 24 -5.73 -4.63 -10.09
CA PRO A 24 -6.18 -3.34 -9.59
C PRO A 24 -6.63 -2.39 -10.71
N ASP A 25 -7.79 -1.75 -10.55
CA ASP A 25 -8.27 -0.73 -11.49
C ASP A 25 -7.48 0.57 -11.29
N VAL A 26 -6.66 0.93 -12.28
CA VAL A 26 -5.89 2.19 -12.29
C VAL A 26 -6.46 3.25 -13.24
N SER A 27 -7.56 2.94 -13.94
CA SER A 27 -8.11 3.80 -14.99
C SER A 27 -8.69 5.11 -14.45
N ARG A 28 -9.13 5.11 -13.18
CA ARG A 28 -9.83 6.24 -12.54
C ARG A 28 -8.93 7.19 -11.75
N ALA A 29 -7.67 6.83 -11.55
CA ALA A 29 -6.75 7.63 -10.75
C ALA A 29 -6.41 8.96 -11.46
N ASP A 30 -6.32 10.04 -10.69
CA ASP A 30 -5.85 11.33 -11.22
C ASP A 30 -4.37 11.22 -11.62
N ARG A 31 -4.08 11.58 -12.88
CA ARG A 31 -2.75 11.50 -13.48
C ARG A 31 -2.00 12.83 -13.40
N THR A 32 -2.65 13.90 -12.98
CA THR A 32 -2.15 15.27 -13.08
C THR A 32 -0.82 15.47 -12.35
N ALA A 33 -0.73 15.01 -11.10
CA ALA A 33 0.49 15.16 -10.30
C ALA A 33 1.66 14.35 -10.89
N ILE A 34 1.40 13.13 -11.36
CA ILE A 34 2.40 12.26 -12.00
C ILE A 34 2.89 12.85 -13.33
N LYS A 35 1.98 13.30 -14.19
CA LYS A 35 2.32 13.95 -15.47
C LYS A 35 3.20 15.18 -15.25
N ARG A 36 2.88 16.01 -14.25
CA ARG A 36 3.68 17.19 -13.91
C ARG A 36 5.09 16.83 -13.46
N ALA A 37 5.24 15.75 -12.69
CA ALA A 37 6.53 15.36 -12.13
C ALA A 37 7.42 14.59 -13.11
N TYR A 38 6.83 13.71 -13.94
CA TYR A 38 7.58 12.74 -14.73
C TYR A 38 7.30 12.78 -16.24
N GLY A 39 6.35 13.62 -16.69
CA GLY A 39 5.95 13.72 -18.09
C GLY A 39 4.87 12.71 -18.51
N GLU A 40 4.36 12.89 -19.73
CA GLU A 40 3.24 12.11 -20.28
C GLU A 40 3.60 10.63 -20.51
N GLU A 41 4.79 10.35 -21.03
CA GLU A 41 5.24 8.98 -21.32
C GLU A 41 5.36 8.15 -20.04
N ALA A 42 6.02 8.69 -19.02
CA ALA A 42 6.13 8.03 -17.72
C ALA A 42 4.75 7.83 -17.08
N ALA A 43 3.85 8.82 -17.16
CA ALA A 43 2.48 8.67 -16.69
C ALA A 43 1.74 7.54 -17.42
N ALA A 44 1.87 7.44 -18.75
CA ALA A 44 1.24 6.36 -19.51
C ALA A 44 1.70 4.97 -19.04
N LYS A 45 3.01 4.79 -18.79
CA LYS A 45 3.57 3.54 -18.25
C LYS A 45 3.14 3.29 -16.80
N ILE A 46 3.11 4.32 -15.95
CA ILE A 46 2.66 4.21 -14.56
C ILE A 46 1.20 3.74 -14.52
N PHE A 47 0.31 4.31 -15.33
CA PHE A 47 -1.11 3.94 -15.34
C PHE A 47 -1.45 2.83 -16.38
N SER A 48 -0.46 2.05 -16.82
CA SER A 48 -0.66 0.86 -17.65
C SER A 48 -0.86 -0.40 -16.79
N ASN A 49 -1.13 -1.52 -17.46
CA ASN A 49 -1.21 -2.85 -16.83
C ASN A 49 0.17 -3.51 -16.63
N ASP A 50 1.28 -2.86 -17.01
CA ASP A 50 2.62 -3.46 -16.89
C ASP A 50 3.02 -3.75 -15.44
N LEU A 51 2.40 -3.05 -14.48
CA LEU A 51 2.61 -3.21 -13.05
C LEU A 51 1.47 -3.97 -12.35
N ALA A 52 0.52 -4.53 -13.11
CA ALA A 52 -0.69 -5.17 -12.57
C ALA A 52 -0.36 -6.29 -11.58
N GLU A 53 0.54 -7.21 -11.95
CA GLU A 53 0.91 -8.35 -11.11
C GLU A 53 1.64 -7.90 -9.83
N LEU A 54 2.57 -6.94 -9.95
CA LEU A 54 3.30 -6.37 -8.81
C LEU A 54 2.33 -5.74 -7.79
N ARG A 55 1.37 -4.94 -8.28
CA ARG A 55 0.36 -4.30 -7.43
C ARG A 55 -0.56 -5.33 -6.78
N ALA A 56 -1.10 -6.26 -7.57
CA ALA A 56 -2.01 -7.31 -7.07
C ALA A 56 -1.34 -8.17 -6.00
N GLY A 57 -0.08 -8.56 -6.21
CA GLY A 57 0.71 -9.33 -5.25
C GLY A 57 0.88 -8.57 -3.93
N LYS A 58 1.30 -7.30 -4.00
CA LYS A 58 1.53 -6.49 -2.80
C LYS A 58 0.27 -6.10 -2.05
N LEU A 59 -0.83 -5.82 -2.75
CA LEU A 59 -2.11 -5.55 -2.09
C LEU A 59 -2.66 -6.77 -1.37
N ARG A 60 -2.46 -7.97 -1.93
CA ARG A 60 -2.82 -9.23 -1.28
C ARG A 60 -1.99 -9.50 -0.03
N GLU A 61 -0.67 -9.30 -0.12
CA GLU A 61 0.25 -9.41 1.03
C GLU A 61 -0.15 -8.43 2.14
N SER A 62 -0.39 -7.17 1.80
CA SER A 62 -0.82 -6.14 2.74
C SER A 62 -2.21 -6.41 3.35
N GLY A 63 -3.12 -6.96 2.55
CA GLY A 63 -4.47 -7.32 2.97
C GLY A 63 -4.51 -8.48 3.94
N ALA A 64 -3.61 -9.47 3.81
CA ALA A 64 -3.54 -10.64 4.68
C ALA A 64 -3.32 -10.30 6.17
N ASN A 65 -2.85 -9.08 6.48
CA ASN A 65 -2.67 -8.60 7.84
C ASN A 65 -3.93 -7.93 8.45
N ILE A 66 -5.04 -7.84 7.71
CA ILE A 66 -6.31 -7.30 8.22
C ILE A 66 -7.07 -8.41 8.97
N PRO A 67 -7.44 -8.20 10.24
CA PRO A 67 -8.34 -9.12 10.93
C PRO A 67 -9.66 -9.27 10.17
N GLY A 68 -10.02 -10.51 9.84
CA GLY A 68 -11.24 -10.82 9.08
C GLY A 68 -11.18 -10.54 7.59
N TYR A 69 -9.98 -10.36 7.01
CA TYR A 69 -9.80 -10.17 5.56
C TYR A 69 -10.39 -11.34 4.77
N ASP A 70 -11.46 -11.06 4.04
CA ASP A 70 -12.10 -12.03 3.15
C ASP A 70 -12.36 -11.40 1.78
N CYS A 71 -11.30 -11.24 0.98
CA CYS A 71 -11.44 -10.82 -0.43
C CYS A 71 -11.91 -11.99 -1.29
N LYS A 72 -13.21 -12.27 -1.25
CA LYS A 72 -13.89 -13.14 -2.21
C LYS A 72 -14.47 -12.28 -3.33
N GLY A 73 -13.77 -12.12 -4.45
CA GLY A 73 -14.34 -11.52 -5.66
C GLY A 73 -13.37 -10.72 -6.55
N ASP A 74 -13.84 -10.43 -7.76
CA ASP A 74 -13.05 -10.03 -8.96
C ASP A 74 -12.49 -8.60 -8.96
N ARG A 75 -12.59 -7.86 -7.84
CA ARG A 75 -12.16 -6.46 -7.73
C ARG A 75 -11.44 -6.20 -6.42
N LEU A 76 -10.17 -6.61 -6.37
CA LEU A 76 -9.34 -6.42 -5.19
C LEU A 76 -9.20 -4.95 -4.78
N SER A 77 -9.19 -4.01 -5.72
CA SER A 77 -8.87 -2.61 -5.39
C SER A 77 -9.04 -1.64 -6.55
N ALA A 78 -9.37 -0.39 -6.23
CA ALA A 78 -9.25 0.74 -7.15
C ALA A 78 -8.18 1.72 -6.67
N LEU A 79 -7.23 2.06 -7.55
CA LEU A 79 -6.30 3.16 -7.33
C LEU A 79 -7.09 4.47 -7.43
N TYR A 80 -7.11 5.25 -6.35
CA TYR A 80 -7.80 6.54 -6.34
C TYR A 80 -6.84 7.73 -6.33
N GLU A 81 -5.59 7.53 -5.91
CA GLU A 81 -4.59 8.60 -5.87
C GLU A 81 -3.18 8.05 -6.19
N ALA A 82 -2.43 8.81 -6.98
CA ALA A 82 -1.00 8.57 -7.20
C ALA A 82 -0.22 9.89 -7.02
N LEU A 83 0.76 9.90 -6.13
CA LEU A 83 1.52 11.10 -5.76
C LEU A 83 3.01 10.90 -6.07
N PRO A 84 3.66 11.81 -6.82
CA PRO A 84 5.10 11.72 -7.06
C PRO A 84 5.87 11.82 -5.73
N PHE A 85 6.88 10.97 -5.57
CA PHE A 85 7.74 10.98 -4.40
C PHE A 85 9.17 10.62 -4.81
N PRO A 86 9.93 11.56 -5.42
CA PRO A 86 11.26 11.28 -5.94
C PRO A 86 12.25 10.96 -4.82
N ILE A 87 12.93 9.81 -4.92
CA ILE A 87 13.97 9.39 -3.95
C ILE A 87 15.40 9.52 -4.48
N GLY A 88 15.57 9.82 -5.76
CA GLY A 88 16.86 9.97 -6.41
C GLY A 88 16.70 10.48 -7.85
N GLN A 89 17.80 10.94 -8.46
CA GLN A 89 17.78 11.52 -9.80
C GLN A 89 17.59 10.49 -10.93
N LYS A 90 17.93 9.22 -10.68
CA LYS A 90 17.88 8.12 -11.66
C LYS A 90 16.72 7.16 -11.41
N THR A 91 15.76 7.58 -10.59
CA THR A 91 14.69 6.72 -10.09
C THR A 91 13.37 7.44 -10.26
N ILE A 92 12.38 6.75 -10.83
CA ILE A 92 10.99 7.21 -10.83
C ILE A 92 10.30 6.52 -9.65
N SER A 93 9.72 7.29 -8.75
CA SER A 93 9.06 6.73 -7.57
C SER A 93 7.84 7.54 -7.16
N TRP A 94 6.79 6.85 -6.78
CA TRP A 94 5.51 7.47 -6.43
C TRP A 94 4.79 6.65 -5.37
N ILE A 95 3.85 7.29 -4.70
CA ILE A 95 2.95 6.68 -3.74
C ILE A 95 1.63 6.40 -4.45
N GLU A 96 1.09 5.21 -4.27
CA GLU A 96 -0.22 4.79 -4.76
C GLU A 96 -1.14 4.54 -3.56
N ARG A 97 -2.36 5.08 -3.62
CA ARG A 97 -3.39 4.82 -2.62
C ARG A 97 -4.57 4.08 -3.22
N TYR A 98 -4.90 2.95 -2.61
CA TYR A 98 -5.91 2.02 -3.05
C TYR A 98 -7.06 1.97 -2.05
N LEU A 99 -8.28 1.93 -2.58
CA LEU A 99 -9.45 1.47 -1.84
C LEU A 99 -9.65 -0.01 -2.14
N ILE A 100 -9.51 -0.86 -1.13
CA ILE A 100 -9.80 -2.29 -1.18
C ILE A 100 -11.27 -2.48 -0.81
N ASP A 101 -12.07 -2.92 -1.78
CA ASP A 101 -13.50 -3.15 -1.62
C ASP A 101 -13.79 -4.59 -1.16
N CYS A 102 -13.11 -5.01 -0.09
CA CYS A 102 -13.35 -6.28 0.57
C CYS A 102 -14.07 -6.05 1.90
N SER A 103 -14.39 -7.14 2.61
CA SER A 103 -14.89 -7.06 3.99
C SER A 103 -13.74 -7.41 4.95
N PRO A 104 -13.37 -6.53 5.89
CA PRO A 104 -13.77 -5.12 5.97
C PRO A 104 -13.11 -4.28 4.85
N ARG A 105 -13.76 -3.16 4.49
CA ARG A 105 -13.18 -2.21 3.53
C ARG A 105 -11.93 -1.59 4.13
N ALA A 106 -10.90 -1.42 3.33
CA ALA A 106 -9.61 -0.93 3.80
C ALA A 106 -8.94 -0.02 2.77
N GLN A 107 -8.15 0.95 3.25
CA GLN A 107 -7.24 1.70 2.41
C GLN A 107 -5.83 1.15 2.52
N ARG A 108 -5.14 1.04 1.39
CA ARG A 108 -3.77 0.55 1.30
C ARG A 108 -2.89 1.47 0.48
N ASN A 109 -1.68 1.63 0.96
CA ASN A 109 -0.73 2.56 0.42
C ASN A 109 0.51 1.78 -0.01
N LEU A 110 0.90 1.92 -1.27
CA LEU A 110 2.12 1.35 -1.81
C LEU A 110 3.06 2.49 -2.23
N MET A 111 4.36 2.27 -2.14
CA MET A 111 5.35 3.08 -2.83
C MET A 111 5.95 2.24 -3.95
N ILE A 112 5.79 2.69 -5.19
CA ILE A 112 6.39 2.05 -6.35
C ILE A 112 7.68 2.77 -6.69
N ILE A 113 8.71 2.00 -7.04
CA ILE A 113 10.03 2.49 -7.39
C ILE A 113 10.46 1.76 -8.66
N VAL A 114 10.82 2.53 -9.68
CA VAL A 114 11.35 2.05 -10.95
C VAL A 114 12.77 2.58 -11.13
N GLU A 115 13.71 1.66 -11.26
CA GLU A 115 15.13 1.94 -11.45
C GLU A 115 15.71 0.92 -12.44
N ASN A 116 16.38 1.39 -13.50
CA ASN A 116 16.94 0.54 -14.55
C ASN A 116 15.92 -0.48 -15.12
N ASP A 117 14.70 -0.01 -15.42
CA ASP A 117 13.54 -0.83 -15.86
C ASP A 117 13.07 -1.93 -14.89
N HIS A 118 13.63 -2.01 -13.69
CA HIS A 118 13.14 -2.88 -12.63
C HIS A 118 12.19 -2.11 -11.73
N ALA A 119 10.96 -2.61 -11.63
CA ALA A 119 9.95 -2.11 -10.70
C ALA A 119 9.94 -2.93 -9.42
N ARG A 120 9.81 -2.25 -8.29
CA ARG A 120 9.53 -2.86 -6.98
C ARG A 120 8.53 -2.02 -6.22
N ALA A 121 7.81 -2.67 -5.33
CA ALA A 121 6.78 -2.05 -4.50
C ALA A 121 7.10 -2.27 -3.01
N ILE A 122 7.00 -1.19 -2.23
CA ILE A 122 7.13 -1.17 -0.78
C ILE A 122 5.73 -0.91 -0.21
N GLU A 123 5.33 -1.68 0.80
CA GLU A 123 4.12 -1.38 1.56
C GLU A 123 4.36 -0.18 2.48
N LEU A 124 3.44 0.78 2.46
CA LEU A 124 3.39 1.89 3.41
C LEU A 124 2.30 1.61 4.45
N LEU A 125 2.25 2.41 5.52
CA LEU A 125 1.23 2.24 6.55
C LEU A 125 -0.18 2.31 5.93
N PRO A 126 -1.12 1.44 6.37
CA PRO A 126 -2.48 1.42 5.85
C PRO A 126 -3.27 2.66 6.26
N GLY A 127 -4.42 2.90 5.63
CA GLY A 127 -5.31 4.00 6.00
C GLY A 127 -4.94 5.33 5.32
N GLU A 128 -5.21 6.42 6.04
CA GLU A 128 -5.22 7.79 5.53
C GLU A 128 -4.03 8.64 5.99
N THR A 129 -2.97 8.02 6.53
CA THR A 129 -1.79 8.75 7.02
C THR A 129 -1.30 9.79 6.01
N LYS A 130 -0.94 10.94 6.56
CA LYS A 130 -0.34 12.09 5.86
C LYS A 130 1.17 12.12 6.04
N ALA A 131 1.71 11.30 6.94
CA ALA A 131 3.12 11.05 7.01
C ALA A 131 3.62 10.43 5.69
N ASP A 132 4.60 11.06 5.07
CA ASP A 132 5.27 10.53 3.89
C ASP A 132 6.12 9.29 4.24
N PRO A 133 6.64 8.53 3.25
CA PRO A 133 7.41 7.31 3.52
C PRO A 133 8.61 7.49 4.47
N ARG A 134 9.29 8.64 4.45
CA ARG A 134 10.40 8.92 5.38
C ARG A 134 9.86 9.14 6.78
N LEU A 135 8.81 9.94 6.90
CA LEU A 135 8.22 10.24 8.21
C LEU A 135 7.57 9.00 8.83
N GLN A 136 6.94 8.13 8.04
CA GLN A 136 6.42 6.83 8.51
C GLN A 136 7.53 5.94 9.07
N ARG A 137 8.67 5.83 8.38
CA ARG A 137 9.83 5.05 8.84
C ARG A 137 10.33 5.55 10.20
N ASP A 138 10.37 6.87 10.38
CA ASP A 138 10.89 7.47 11.60
C ASP A 138 9.87 7.36 12.76
N ALA A 139 8.58 7.56 12.46
CA ALA A 139 7.50 7.54 13.44
C ALA A 139 7.08 6.13 13.90
N ILE A 140 7.20 5.10 13.04
CA ILE A 140 6.69 3.76 13.35
C ILE A 140 7.39 3.11 14.54
N GLN A 141 8.67 3.41 14.78
CA GLN A 141 9.40 2.86 15.93
C GLN A 141 8.86 3.43 17.26
N ILE A 142 8.58 4.73 17.30
CA ILE A 142 8.03 5.41 18.47
C ILE A 142 6.59 4.91 18.72
N ALA A 143 5.79 4.76 17.66
CA ALA A 143 4.45 4.22 17.75
C ALA A 143 4.43 2.77 18.27
N LYS A 144 5.32 1.92 17.76
CA LYS A 144 5.48 0.52 18.23
C LYS A 144 5.90 0.46 19.70
N ALA A 145 6.81 1.33 20.14
CA ALA A 145 7.20 1.39 21.55
C ALA A 145 6.02 1.77 22.46
N ALA A 146 5.19 2.73 22.04
CA ALA A 146 3.97 3.08 22.75
C ALA A 146 2.96 1.92 22.76
N ALA A 147 2.74 1.25 21.62
CA ALA A 147 1.82 0.12 21.50
C ALA A 147 2.25 -1.12 22.32
N ALA A 148 3.56 -1.35 22.46
CA ALA A 148 4.10 -2.47 23.23
C ALA A 148 3.65 -2.46 24.71
N THR A 149 3.26 -1.30 25.25
CA THR A 149 2.73 -1.18 26.62
C THR A 149 1.40 -1.90 26.85
N VAL A 150 0.69 -2.29 25.78
CA VAL A 150 -0.57 -3.06 25.83
C VAL A 150 -0.33 -4.58 25.74
N GLY A 151 0.79 -4.98 25.16
CA GLY A 151 1.12 -6.36 24.87
C GLY A 151 1.36 -7.20 26.12
N ALA A 152 1.22 -8.51 25.99
CA ALA A 152 1.76 -9.44 26.99
C ALA A 152 3.30 -9.37 27.00
N PRO A 153 3.98 -9.69 28.12
CA PRO A 153 5.45 -9.61 28.23
C PRO A 153 6.25 -10.39 27.17
N ASP A 154 5.65 -11.39 26.53
CA ASP A 154 6.21 -12.25 25.49
C ASP A 154 5.69 -11.93 24.07
N CYS A 155 4.94 -10.85 23.91
CA CYS A 155 4.37 -10.46 22.63
C CYS A 155 5.44 -9.92 21.67
N ASN A 156 5.73 -10.67 20.60
CA ASN A 156 6.66 -10.26 19.54
C ASN A 156 5.96 -9.91 18.21
N LYS A 157 4.62 -9.88 18.19
CA LYS A 157 3.82 -9.54 17.00
C LYS A 157 3.05 -8.25 17.22
N SER A 158 3.35 -7.26 16.39
CA SER A 158 2.62 -6.01 16.35
C SER A 158 2.61 -5.46 14.93
N TRP A 159 1.45 -5.07 14.45
CA TRP A 159 1.29 -4.43 13.15
C TRP A 159 0.24 -3.32 13.19
N THR A 160 0.43 -2.31 12.35
CA THR A 160 -0.53 -1.22 12.16
C THR A 160 -1.67 -1.73 11.29
N THR A 161 -2.91 -1.61 11.76
CA THR A 161 -4.10 -2.07 11.05
C THR A 161 -4.77 -0.95 10.26
N ASP A 162 -4.68 0.29 10.76
CA ASP A 162 -5.26 1.47 10.13
C ASP A 162 -4.59 2.77 10.64
N THR A 163 -4.64 3.83 9.85
CA THR A 163 -4.21 5.18 10.26
C THR A 163 -5.25 6.21 9.82
N LYS A 164 -5.51 7.21 10.66
CA LYS A 164 -6.46 8.28 10.36
C LYS A 164 -5.95 9.62 10.86
N ALA A 165 -6.06 10.67 10.07
CA ALA A 165 -5.89 12.03 10.58
C ALA A 165 -7.03 12.36 11.55
N VAL A 166 -6.71 13.00 12.69
CA VAL A 166 -7.73 13.43 13.67
C VAL A 166 -8.46 14.66 13.17
N GLU A 167 -7.73 15.56 12.52
CA GLU A 167 -8.25 16.80 11.93
C GLU A 167 -7.92 16.85 10.45
N ALA A 168 -8.56 17.78 9.73
CA ALA A 168 -8.24 18.04 8.34
C ALA A 168 -6.79 18.54 8.23
N TYR A 169 -5.91 17.67 7.72
CA TYR A 169 -4.54 18.02 7.39
C TYR A 169 -4.53 19.18 6.39
N LYS A 170 -3.82 20.26 6.75
CA LYS A 170 -3.72 21.46 5.92
C LYS A 170 -2.56 21.36 4.96
N ASP A 171 -1.35 21.19 5.50
CA ASP A 171 -0.10 21.12 4.75
C ASP A 171 1.01 20.53 5.64
N ALA A 172 2.20 20.35 5.06
CA ALA A 172 3.35 19.73 5.72
C ALA A 172 4.05 20.66 6.72
N HIS A 173 3.63 21.92 6.82
CA HIS A 173 4.23 22.95 7.67
C HIS A 173 3.39 23.23 8.91
N THR A 174 2.14 22.79 8.91
CA THR A 174 1.22 22.93 10.03
C THR A 174 1.29 21.68 10.91
N PRO A 175 1.32 21.81 12.25
CA PRO A 175 1.22 20.66 13.14
C PRO A 175 -0.05 19.85 12.88
N TRP A 176 0.04 18.53 12.97
CA TRP A 176 -1.13 17.67 12.84
C TRP A 176 -1.04 16.45 13.75
N VAL A 177 -2.21 15.82 13.93
CA VAL A 177 -2.36 14.62 14.76
C VAL A 177 -3.01 13.51 13.93
N GLU A 178 -2.51 12.30 14.11
CA GLU A 178 -3.08 11.08 13.55
C GLU A 178 -3.38 10.06 14.65
N ARG A 179 -4.34 9.17 14.42
CA ARG A 179 -4.59 7.99 15.22
C ARG A 179 -4.18 6.76 14.44
N TRP A 180 -3.24 6.02 14.98
CA TRP A 180 -2.72 4.79 14.41
C TRP A 180 -3.23 3.62 15.23
N SER A 181 -4.01 2.76 14.58
CA SER A 181 -4.54 1.55 15.18
C SER A 181 -3.54 0.42 15.00
N PHE A 182 -3.31 -0.33 16.06
CA PHE A 182 -2.43 -1.49 16.09
C PHE A 182 -3.20 -2.72 16.54
N ASP A 183 -2.81 -3.87 16.01
CA ASP A 183 -3.00 -5.16 16.65
C ASP A 183 -1.68 -5.54 17.34
N VAL A 184 -1.74 -5.80 18.64
CA VAL A 184 -0.61 -6.22 19.47
C VAL A 184 -0.95 -7.57 20.09
N CYS A 185 -0.57 -8.65 19.41
CA CYS A 185 -0.91 -10.03 19.78
C CYS A 185 -2.42 -10.26 20.02
N GLY A 186 -3.26 -9.77 19.10
CA GLY A 186 -4.72 -9.89 19.16
C GLY A 186 -5.39 -8.85 20.06
N LYS A 187 -4.63 -7.98 20.73
CA LYS A 187 -5.17 -6.86 21.50
C LYS A 187 -5.13 -5.58 20.67
N PRO A 188 -6.27 -4.91 20.47
CA PRO A 188 -6.27 -3.63 19.78
C PRO A 188 -5.62 -2.56 20.66
N ALA A 189 -4.81 -1.70 20.06
CA ALA A 189 -4.28 -0.49 20.68
C ALA A 189 -4.45 0.69 19.72
N VAL A 190 -4.70 1.89 20.24
CA VAL A 190 -4.76 3.12 19.46
C VAL A 190 -3.73 4.11 19.98
N ILE A 191 -2.83 4.50 19.09
CA ILE A 191 -1.76 5.43 19.37
C ILE A 191 -2.09 6.76 18.70
N GLU A 192 -2.14 7.83 19.48
CA GLU A 192 -2.17 9.19 18.98
C GLU A 192 -0.74 9.62 18.64
N MET A 193 -0.53 9.95 17.37
CA MET A 193 0.73 10.43 16.82
C MET A 193 0.63 11.92 16.59
N SER A 194 1.53 12.69 17.19
CA SER A 194 1.62 14.13 16.99
C SER A 194 2.85 14.46 16.16
N PHE A 195 2.64 15.23 15.10
CA PHE A 195 3.68 15.69 14.18
C PHE A 195 3.77 17.21 14.27
N LEU A 196 4.94 17.69 14.67
CA LEU A 196 5.23 19.11 14.82
C LEU A 196 6.38 19.48 13.87
N PRO A 197 6.07 20.03 12.67
CA PRO A 197 7.08 20.58 11.78
C PRO A 197 7.92 21.64 12.50
N GLY A 198 9.24 21.50 12.47
CA GLY A 198 10.15 22.53 12.95
C GLY A 198 10.37 23.62 11.89
N GLY A 199 10.94 24.76 12.28
CA GLY A 199 11.33 25.82 11.35
C GLY A 199 12.46 25.45 10.35
N GLY A 200 12.98 24.21 10.42
CA GLY A 200 13.93 23.62 9.47
C GLY A 200 13.31 22.45 8.69
N SER A 201 14.13 21.51 8.21
CA SER A 201 13.67 20.32 7.44
C SER A 201 13.19 19.13 8.28
N GLY A 202 13.07 19.30 9.61
CA GLY A 202 12.74 18.22 10.54
C GLY A 202 11.31 18.30 11.07
N THR A 203 10.78 17.15 11.46
CA THR A 203 9.48 17.02 12.16
C THR A 203 9.72 16.36 13.51
N SER A 204 9.32 17.03 14.59
CA SER A 204 9.27 16.41 15.91
C SER A 204 8.07 15.48 15.98
N ILE A 205 8.30 14.24 16.42
CA ILE A 205 7.28 13.18 16.47
C ILE A 205 7.11 12.77 17.93
N SER A 206 5.87 12.66 18.39
CA SER A 206 5.54 12.03 19.66
C SER A 206 4.38 11.06 19.51
N ALA A 207 4.32 10.07 20.41
CA ALA A 207 3.31 9.02 20.41
C ALA A 207 2.75 8.86 21.82
N LYS A 208 1.43 8.71 21.93
CA LYS A 208 0.74 8.43 23.19
C LYS A 208 -0.34 7.39 22.97
N ILE A 209 -0.38 6.38 23.83
CA ILE A 209 -1.53 5.46 23.85
C ILE A 209 -2.77 6.17 24.36
N ILE A 210 -3.88 6.01 23.64
CA ILE A 210 -5.18 6.58 24.01
C ILE A 210 -6.28 5.53 24.18
N LYS A 211 -6.06 4.30 23.71
CA LYS A 211 -6.95 3.16 23.91
C LYS A 211 -6.19 1.85 23.80
#